data_AF-A0A2H1KLL9-F1
#
_entry.id   AF-A0A2H1KLL9-F1
#
_cell.length_a   1.000
_cell.length_b   1.000
_cell.length_c   1.000
_cell.angle_alpha   90.00
_cell.angle_beta   90.00
_cell.angle_gamma   90.00
#
_symmetry.space_group_name_H-M   'P 1'
#
loop_
_entity.id
_entity.type
_entity.pdbx_description
1 polymer ?
#
loop_
_entity_poly.entity_id
_entity_poly.type
_entity_poly.pdbx_seq_one_letter_code
_entity_poly.pdbx_strand_id
1 'polypeptide(L)'
;MLVVPTYGGGEPSDAVPKQVAGFLNDQHNRSLLRGVITAGNTNFGEHYCLAGPVISQKCGVPELYRFELLGTRSDTEKVNRGLTRFWSG
;
A
#
# COMPACT_ATOMS: atom_id res chain seq x y z
N MET A 1 7.47 2.58 -6.36
CA MET A 1 6.50 2.49 -5.24
C MET A 1 5.18 2.00 -5.80
N LEU A 2 4.40 1.26 -5.02
CA LEU A 2 3.05 0.84 -5.37
C LEU A 2 2.01 1.59 -4.52
N VAL A 3 0.93 2.07 -5.13
CA VAL A 3 -0.26 2.59 -4.42
C VAL A 3 -1.42 1.65 -4.68
N VAL A 4 -2.09 1.16 -3.63
CA VAL A 4 -3.11 0.10 -3.76
C VAL A 4 -4.28 0.28 -2.79
N PRO A 5 -5.54 0.12 -3.23
CA PRO A 5 -6.67 0.03 -2.31
C PRO A 5 -6.72 -1.33 -1.60
N THR A 6 -7.28 -1.35 -0.40
CA THR A 6 -7.63 -2.59 0.30
C THR A 6 -9.04 -3.04 -0.10
N TYR A 7 -9.18 -4.31 -0.49
CA TYR A 7 -10.47 -4.97 -0.69
C TYR A 7 -10.67 -6.08 0.34
N GLY A 8 -11.85 -6.71 0.35
CA GLY A 8 -12.15 -7.79 1.31
C GLY A 8 -12.70 -7.28 2.65
N GLY A 9 -13.51 -8.14 3.29
CA GLY A 9 -14.28 -7.80 4.50
C GLY A 9 -13.60 -8.15 5.82
N GLY A 10 -12.28 -8.29 5.84
CA GLY A 10 -11.49 -8.52 7.06
C GLY A 10 -10.46 -9.65 7.00
N GLU A 11 -10.50 -10.48 5.96
CA GLU A 11 -9.52 -11.55 5.78
C GLU A 11 -8.26 -11.05 5.03
N PRO A 12 -7.04 -11.29 5.54
CA PRO A 12 -5.80 -10.90 4.87
C PRO A 12 -5.64 -11.48 3.46
N SER A 13 -6.22 -12.65 3.18
CA SER A 13 -6.16 -13.31 1.88
C SER A 13 -6.86 -12.53 0.77
N ASP A 14 -7.87 -11.74 1.13
CA ASP A 14 -8.68 -10.95 0.18
C ASP A 14 -8.31 -9.46 0.20
N ALA A 15 -7.39 -9.06 1.09
CA ALA A 15 -6.94 -7.68 1.27
C ALA A 15 -6.34 -7.08 -0.01
N VAL A 16 -5.57 -7.88 -0.75
CA VAL A 16 -4.83 -7.46 -1.94
C VAL A 16 -5.63 -7.81 -3.20
N PRO A 17 -5.93 -6.82 -4.09
CA PRO A 17 -6.57 -7.10 -5.37
C PRO A 17 -5.83 -8.19 -6.16
N LYS A 18 -6.57 -9.12 -6.79
CA LYS A 18 -5.98 -10.21 -7.59
C LYS A 18 -5.03 -9.70 -8.69
N GLN A 19 -5.37 -8.56 -9.28
CA GLN A 19 -4.55 -7.88 -10.30
C GLN A 19 -3.20 -7.43 -9.72
N VAL A 20 -3.19 -6.93 -8.49
CA VAL A 20 -1.97 -6.52 -7.79
C VAL A 20 -1.15 -7.72 -7.36
N ALA A 21 -1.80 -8.78 -6.88
CA ALA A 21 -1.14 -10.04 -6.59
C ALA A 21 -0.45 -10.63 -7.84
N GLY A 22 -1.14 -10.60 -8.99
CA GLY A 22 -0.58 -10.99 -10.29
C GLY A 22 0.62 -10.13 -10.70
N PHE A 23 0.48 -8.80 -10.60
CA PHE A 23 1.57 -7.86 -10.89
C PHE A 23 2.82 -8.10 -10.03
N LEU A 24 2.63 -8.34 -8.73
CA LEU A 24 3.72 -8.61 -7.78
C LEU A 24 4.24 -10.05 -7.87
N ASN A 25 3.51 -10.99 -8.47
CA ASN A 25 4.00 -12.35 -8.69
C ASN A 25 5.12 -12.39 -9.74
N ASP A 26 5.15 -11.43 -10.66
CA ASP A 26 6.27 -11.20 -11.56
C ASP A 26 7.51 -10.72 -10.77
N GLN A 27 8.62 -11.45 -10.90
CA GLN A 27 9.86 -11.17 -10.17
C GLN A 27 10.51 -9.85 -10.60
N HIS A 28 10.42 -9.48 -11.88
CA HIS A 28 10.96 -8.22 -12.37
C HIS A 28 10.22 -7.05 -11.71
N ASN A 29 8.89 -7.05 -11.74
CA ASN A 29 8.08 -6.02 -11.09
C ASN A 29 8.35 -5.94 -9.59
N ARG A 30 8.41 -7.11 -8.92
CA ARG A 30 8.68 -7.17 -7.48
C ARG A 30 10.07 -6.62 -7.12
N SER A 31 11.08 -6.90 -7.93
CA SER A 31 12.45 -6.44 -7.67
C SER A 31 12.61 -4.92 -7.72
N LEU A 32 11.69 -4.22 -8.39
CA LEU A 32 11.66 -2.76 -8.48
C LEU A 32 10.83 -2.10 -7.36
N LEU A 33 10.13 -2.90 -6.55
CA LEU A 33 9.31 -2.37 -5.47
C LEU A 33 10.20 -1.82 -4.35
N ARG A 34 9.97 -0.56 -3.97
CA ARG A 34 10.70 0.11 -2.88
C ARG A 34 9.84 0.43 -1.65
N GLY A 35 8.53 0.25 -1.77
CA GLY A 35 7.57 0.56 -0.72
C GLY A 35 6.14 0.56 -1.25
N VAL A 36 5.19 0.48 -0.32
CA VAL A 36 3.76 0.45 -0.61
C VAL A 36 3.03 1.58 0.15
N ILE A 37 2.07 2.21 -0.51
CA ILE A 37 1.09 3.12 0.10
C ILE A 37 -0.29 2.50 -0.09
N THR A 38 -1.12 2.55 0.93
CA THR A 38 -2.45 1.91 0.88
C THR A 38 -3.60 2.86 1.13
N ALA A 39 -4.64 2.68 0.32
CA ALA A 39 -5.93 3.32 0.51
C ALA A 39 -6.89 2.36 1.21
N GLY A 40 -7.73 2.88 2.10
CA GLY A 40 -8.75 2.10 2.81
C GLY A 40 -9.91 2.96 3.27
N ASN A 41 -10.69 2.43 4.21
CA ASN A 41 -11.73 3.17 4.91
C ASN A 41 -11.67 2.78 6.40
N THR A 42 -11.59 3.77 7.28
CA THR A 42 -11.46 3.54 8.74
C THR A 42 -12.68 2.83 9.35
N ASN A 43 -13.83 2.82 8.66
CA ASN A 43 -14.99 2.02 9.04
C ASN A 43 -14.71 0.50 9.11
N PHE A 44 -13.61 0.04 8.50
CA PHE A 44 -13.16 -1.36 8.60
C PHE A 44 -12.32 -1.66 9.85
N GLY A 45 -12.14 -0.69 10.76
CA GLY A 45 -11.48 -0.90 12.05
C GLY A 45 -10.07 -1.47 11.91
N GLU A 46 -9.83 -2.63 12.51
CA GLU A 46 -8.53 -3.32 12.48
C GLU A 46 -8.10 -3.74 11.07
N HIS A 47 -9.05 -3.83 10.12
CA HIS A 47 -8.77 -4.17 8.73
C HIS A 47 -8.51 -2.94 7.85
N TYR A 48 -8.49 -1.74 8.43
CA TYR A 48 -8.11 -0.53 7.71
C TYR A 48 -6.72 -0.66 7.09
N CYS A 49 -6.66 -0.53 5.76
CA CYS A 49 -5.42 -0.61 4.98
C CYS A 49 -4.68 -1.96 5.08
N LEU A 50 -5.39 -3.07 5.32
CA LEU A 50 -4.80 -4.40 5.52
C LEU A 50 -3.90 -4.88 4.36
N ALA A 51 -4.11 -4.38 3.13
CA ALA A 51 -3.24 -4.71 1.99
C ALA A 51 -1.77 -4.29 2.22
N GLY A 52 -1.54 -3.24 3.00
CA GLY A 52 -0.23 -2.65 3.24
C GLY A 52 0.69 -3.60 4.01
N PRO A 53 0.30 -4.02 5.22
CA PRO A 53 1.03 -5.03 5.98
C PRO A 53 1.25 -6.33 5.21
N VAL A 54 0.25 -6.83 4.47
CA VAL A 54 0.36 -8.05 3.68
C VAL A 54 1.45 -7.94 2.61
N ILE A 55 1.44 -6.84 1.84
CA ILE A 55 2.46 -6.59 0.80
C ILE A 55 3.83 -6.33 1.42
N SER A 56 3.89 -5.53 2.49
CA SER A 56 5.12 -5.18 3.19
C SER A 56 5.84 -6.42 3.70
N GLN A 57 5.13 -7.31 4.40
CA GLN A 57 5.67 -8.55 4.92
C GLN A 57 6.11 -9.51 3.81
N LYS A 58 5.28 -9.67 2.76
CA LYS A 58 5.57 -10.63 1.68
C LYS A 58 6.72 -10.17 0.77
N CYS A 59 6.85 -8.88 0.54
CA CYS A 59 7.83 -8.32 -0.40
C CYS A 59 9.07 -7.73 0.28
N GLY A 60 9.09 -7.60 1.62
CA GLY A 60 10.22 -7.06 2.36
C GLY A 60 10.46 -5.56 2.12
N VAL A 61 9.38 -4.81 1.89
CA VAL A 61 9.43 -3.35 1.63
C VAL A 61 8.63 -2.59 2.68
N PRO A 62 8.97 -1.33 3.01
CA PRO A 62 8.20 -0.56 3.99
C PRO A 62 6.81 -0.18 3.47
N GLU A 63 5.85 -0.14 4.40
CA GLU A 63 4.61 0.62 4.21
C GLU A 63 4.86 2.09 4.50
N LEU A 64 4.75 2.94 3.48
CA LEU A 64 5.18 4.32 3.53
C LEU A 64 4.08 5.26 4.04
N TYR A 65 2.82 4.95 3.75
CA TYR A 65 1.68 5.80 4.13
C TYR A 65 0.34 5.07 3.99
N ARG A 66 -0.67 5.51 4.75
CA ARG A 66 -2.07 5.05 4.67
C ARG A 66 -2.99 6.25 4.49
N PHE A 67 -3.98 6.16 3.61
CA PHE A 67 -4.99 7.20 3.44
C PHE A 67 -6.39 6.62 3.25
N GLU A 68 -7.40 7.47 3.43
CA GLU A 68 -8.80 7.07 3.34
C GLU A 68 -9.42 7.49 1.99
N LEU A 69 -10.14 6.56 1.35
CA LEU A 69 -10.90 6.76 0.12
C LEU A 69 -10.07 7.40 -1.00
N LEU A 70 -10.41 8.63 -1.41
CA LEU A 70 -9.73 9.39 -2.46
C LEU A 70 -8.52 10.17 -1.94
N GLY A 71 -8.31 10.17 -0.63
CA GLY A 71 -7.32 11.01 0.05
C GLY A 71 -7.76 12.47 0.16
N THR A 72 -7.06 13.18 1.02
CA THR A 72 -7.19 14.62 1.22
C THR A 72 -6.00 15.34 0.60
N ARG A 73 -6.09 16.67 0.48
CA ARG A 73 -4.94 17.50 0.10
C ARG A 73 -3.75 17.28 1.04
N SER A 74 -4.01 17.08 2.34
CA SER A 74 -2.96 16.79 3.33
C SER A 74 -2.25 15.47 3.05
N ASP A 75 -2.99 14.45 2.60
CA ASP A 75 -2.42 13.16 2.23
C ASP A 75 -1.48 13.30 1.05
N THR A 76 -1.89 14.02 0.00
CA THR A 76 -1.03 14.31 -1.16
C THR A 76 0.26 15.00 -0.74
N GLU A 77 0.18 16.01 0.13
CA GLU A 77 1.36 16.71 0.63
C GLU A 77 2.29 15.82 1.45
N LYS A 78 1.74 14.97 2.33
CA LYS A 78 2.52 14.04 3.15
C LYS A 78 3.19 12.97 2.29
N VAL A 79 2.48 12.41 1.32
CA VAL A 79 3.03 11.45 0.36
C VAL A 79 4.18 12.08 -0.42
N ASN A 80 3.99 13.28 -0.98
CA ASN A 80 5.05 13.97 -1.73
C ASN A 80 6.29 14.25 -0.86
N ARG A 81 6.10 14.79 0.36
CA ARG A 81 7.21 15.04 1.28
C ARG A 81 7.92 13.75 1.70
N GLY A 82 7.16 12.70 1.99
CA GLY A 82 7.68 11.39 2.35
C GLY A 82 8.52 10.77 1.23
N LEU A 83 8.04 10.88 0.00
CA LEU A 83 8.76 10.41 -1.19
C LEU A 83 10.06 11.17 -1.40
N THR A 84 10.04 12.50 -1.36
CA THR A 84 11.28 13.29 -1.50
C THR A 84 12.32 12.85 -0.47
N ARG A 85 11.91 12.65 0.80
CA ARG A 85 12.83 12.18 1.85
C ARG A 85 13.34 10.76 1.59
N PHE A 86 12.47 9.86 1.15
CA PHE A 86 12.81 8.45 0.91
C PHE A 86 13.84 8.29 -0.21
N TRP A 87 13.78 9.11 -1.26
CA TRP A 87 14.68 9.03 -2.42
C TRP A 87 15.93 9.91 -2.33
N SER A 88 16.06 10.74 -1.28
CA SER A 88 17.22 11.61 -1.08
C SER A 88 18.33 10.98 -0.23
N GLY A 89 18.17 9.73 0.21
CA GLY A 89 19.18 8.92 0.91
C GLY A 89 19.65 7.78 0.04
#